data_AF-A0A6F9C2Y6-F1
#
_entry.id   AF-A0A6F9C2Y6-F1
#
_cell.length_a   1.000
_cell.length_b   1.000
_cell.length_c   1.000
_cell.angle_alpha   90.00
_cell.angle_beta   90.00
_cell.angle_gamma   90.00
#
_symmetry.space_group_name_H-M   'P 1'
#
loop_
_entity.id
_entity.type
_entity.pdbx_description
1 polymer ?
#
loop_
_entity_poly.entity_id
_entity_poly.type
_entity_poly.pdbx_seq_one_letter_code
_entity_poly.pdbx_strand_id
1 'polypeptide(L)'
;MSTGGRFRYPLCCHEAVLDYHGVYGLQRNLLVENIIDIYRQEECSRSVVCACVWVCEGYVTGFCKHPPEPECSYVNIIHTEHDEEMVNIYCLSCETPTCSMCKGFGQHKDCEVAPLQNLSDGIAILVAGNDRIQALLSQMEETCRSIQNGRRQKQSLCGKFDGLYAILEERKKELDDKLDYIRSLIRRHDYLEGTVKLVETAIQSMEEPEMAVFLQVSNMERPEPGYESKAHFVINTENVADVLRTIDFNTGSQGKVGEDGYDLGFFQSRKDYLVGL
;
A
#
# COMPACT_ATOMS: atom_id res chain seq x y z
N MET A 1 39.07 -45.06 8.26
CA MET A 1 37.93 -44.61 7.44
C MET A 1 38.01 -43.09 7.39
N SER A 2 38.72 -42.54 6.40
CA SER A 2 38.85 -41.10 6.23
C SER A 2 37.52 -40.55 5.72
N THR A 3 36.88 -39.70 6.51
CA THR A 3 35.71 -38.91 6.09
C THR A 3 36.15 -37.96 4.97
N GLY A 4 35.79 -38.27 3.73
CA GLY A 4 35.96 -37.35 2.60
C GLY A 4 35.25 -36.02 2.90
N GLY A 5 35.96 -34.91 2.71
CA GLY A 5 35.42 -33.57 2.94
C GLY A 5 34.29 -33.24 1.94
N ARG A 6 33.44 -32.27 2.28
CA ARG A 6 32.43 -31.73 1.37
C ARG A 6 32.73 -30.27 1.07
N PHE A 7 32.50 -29.86 -0.18
CA PHE A 7 32.72 -28.49 -0.63
C PHE A 7 31.41 -27.91 -1.17
N ARG A 8 30.92 -26.83 -0.56
CA ARG A 8 29.72 -26.13 -1.02
C ARG A 8 30.09 -25.00 -1.98
N TYR A 9 29.46 -24.96 -3.14
CA TYR A 9 29.66 -23.88 -4.10
C TYR A 9 29.13 -22.54 -3.53
N PRO A 10 29.86 -21.42 -3.67
CA PRO A 10 29.45 -20.14 -3.07
C PRO A 10 28.19 -19.51 -3.68
N LEU A 11 27.85 -19.85 -4.92
CA LEU A 11 26.81 -19.17 -5.71
C LEU A 11 25.57 -20.03 -5.96
N CYS A 12 25.72 -21.35 -5.95
CA CYS A 12 24.63 -22.30 -6.04
C CYS A 12 24.80 -23.24 -4.86
N CYS A 13 23.76 -23.53 -4.09
CA CYS A 13 23.83 -24.32 -2.86
C CYS A 13 24.22 -25.81 -3.08
N HIS A 14 24.82 -26.14 -4.22
CA HIS A 14 25.30 -27.46 -4.56
C HIS A 14 26.53 -27.82 -3.72
N GLU A 15 26.72 -29.12 -3.46
CA GLU A 15 27.77 -29.64 -2.61
C GLU A 15 28.51 -30.77 -3.34
N ALA A 16 29.81 -30.58 -3.56
CA ALA A 16 30.71 -31.58 -4.13
C ALA A 16 31.31 -32.45 -3.02
N VAL A 17 31.40 -33.75 -3.28
CA VAL A 17 32.11 -34.70 -2.43
C VAL A 17 33.59 -34.71 -2.85
N LEU A 18 34.48 -34.44 -1.92
CA LEU A 18 35.92 -34.44 -2.17
C LEU A 18 36.52 -35.82 -1.93
N ASP A 19 37.50 -36.17 -2.75
CA ASP A 19 38.32 -37.36 -2.57
C ASP A 19 39.41 -37.15 -1.50
N TYR A 20 40.35 -38.08 -1.42
CA TYR A 20 41.47 -37.98 -0.46
C TYR A 20 42.45 -36.85 -0.77
N HIS A 21 42.40 -36.25 -1.97
CA HIS A 21 43.18 -35.07 -2.36
C HIS A 21 42.48 -33.77 -1.96
N GLY A 22 41.26 -33.83 -1.44
CA GLY A 22 40.51 -32.65 -1.02
C GLY A 22 40.17 -31.75 -2.19
N VAL A 23 40.32 -30.43 -2.02
CA VAL A 23 40.02 -29.45 -3.10
C VAL A 23 40.97 -29.56 -4.29
N TYR A 24 42.14 -30.17 -4.12
CA TYR A 24 43.10 -30.37 -5.21
C TYR A 24 42.69 -31.49 -6.17
N GLY A 25 41.72 -32.34 -5.79
CA GLY A 25 41.12 -33.34 -6.66
C GLY A 25 40.02 -32.79 -7.57
N LEU A 26 39.58 -31.53 -7.37
CA LEU A 26 38.62 -30.89 -8.27
C LEU A 26 39.27 -30.59 -9.62
N GLN A 27 38.50 -30.76 -10.69
CA GLN A 27 38.96 -30.46 -12.05
C GLN A 27 39.37 -28.99 -12.15
N ARG A 28 40.59 -28.76 -12.66
CA ARG A 28 41.11 -27.41 -12.83
C ARG A 28 40.41 -26.68 -13.97
N ASN A 29 40.34 -25.37 -13.84
CA ASN A 29 39.78 -24.53 -14.89
C ASN A 29 40.84 -24.25 -15.96
N LEU A 30 40.87 -25.09 -17.00
CA LEU A 30 41.80 -25.00 -18.12
C LEU A 30 41.74 -23.64 -18.84
N LEU A 31 40.59 -22.96 -18.85
CA LEU A 31 40.50 -21.62 -19.44
C LEU A 31 41.35 -20.62 -18.65
N VAL A 32 41.29 -20.68 -17.32
CA VAL A 32 42.10 -19.81 -16.45
C VAL A 32 43.58 -20.15 -16.59
N GLU A 33 43.94 -21.43 -16.64
CA GLU A 33 45.31 -21.87 -16.89
C GLU A 33 45.82 -21.35 -18.25
N ASN A 34 45.04 -21.51 -19.32
CA ASN A 34 45.36 -20.99 -20.65
C ASN A 34 45.53 -19.47 -20.66
N ILE A 35 44.64 -18.73 -20.00
CA ILE A 35 44.76 -17.27 -19.89
C ILE A 35 46.06 -16.89 -19.17
N ILE A 36 46.38 -17.55 -18.05
CA ILE A 36 47.61 -17.33 -17.30
C ILE A 36 48.84 -17.63 -18.18
N ASP A 37 48.79 -18.72 -18.94
CA ASP A 37 49.90 -19.13 -19.81
C ASP A 37 50.09 -18.18 -21.00
N ILE A 38 49.01 -17.62 -21.56
CA ILE A 38 49.09 -16.54 -22.57
C ILE A 38 49.82 -15.33 -21.97
N TYR A 39 49.44 -14.87 -20.77
CA TYR A 39 50.12 -13.74 -20.13
C TYR A 39 51.60 -14.04 -19.81
N ARG A 40 51.91 -15.27 -19.38
CA ARG A 40 53.31 -15.70 -19.19
C ARG A 40 54.08 -15.75 -20.51
N GLN A 41 53.46 -16.15 -21.61
CA GLN A 41 54.06 -16.13 -22.95
C GLN A 41 54.28 -14.69 -23.46
N GLU A 42 53.36 -13.76 -23.17
CA GLU A 42 53.53 -12.33 -23.46
C GLU A 42 54.68 -11.69 -22.65
N GLU A 43 54.86 -12.09 -21.39
CA GLU A 43 56.03 -11.70 -20.58
C GLU A 43 57.33 -12.30 -21.15
N CYS A 44 57.26 -13.53 -21.67
CA CYS A 44 58.38 -14.22 -22.30
C CYS A 44 58.78 -13.61 -23.66
N SER A 45 57.83 -13.10 -24.43
CA SER A 45 58.05 -12.49 -25.75
C SER A 45 58.54 -11.04 -25.69
N ARG A 46 58.39 -10.37 -24.54
CA ARG A 46 59.06 -9.07 -24.25
C ARG A 46 60.51 -9.21 -23.77
N SER A 47 60.94 -10.43 -23.45
CA SER A 47 62.32 -10.77 -23.08
C SER A 47 63.06 -11.34 -24.31
N VAL A 48 64.29 -10.90 -24.57
CA VAL A 48 65.16 -11.44 -25.66
C VAL A 48 65.64 -12.88 -25.34
N VAL A 49 65.20 -13.46 -24.23
CA VAL A 49 65.48 -14.84 -23.82
C VAL A 49 64.17 -15.50 -23.37
N CYS A 50 63.70 -16.51 -24.11
CA CYS A 50 62.60 -17.36 -23.66
C CYS A 50 63.05 -18.15 -22.43
N ALA A 51 62.43 -17.92 -21.28
CA ALA A 51 62.60 -18.75 -20.09
C ALA A 51 61.59 -19.92 -20.11
N CYS A 52 61.59 -20.70 -21.19
CA CYS A 52 60.84 -21.93 -21.25
C CYS A 52 61.66 -23.04 -20.53
N VAL A 53 61.20 -23.48 -19.36
CA VAL A 53 61.81 -24.56 -18.57
C VAL A 53 61.26 -25.90 -19.08
N TRP A 54 62.12 -26.77 -19.62
CA TRP A 54 61.76 -28.18 -19.87
C TRP A 54 62.11 -29.01 -18.63
N VAL A 55 61.19 -29.86 -18.17
CA VAL A 55 61.45 -30.83 -17.11
C VAL A 55 61.69 -32.19 -17.75
N CYS A 56 62.96 -32.61 -17.83
CA CYS A 56 63.31 -34.01 -18.06
C CYS A 56 63.95 -34.57 -16.79
N GLU A 57 63.35 -35.65 -16.26
CA GLU A 57 63.89 -36.46 -15.15
C GLU A 57 64.39 -35.65 -13.93
N GLY A 58 63.64 -34.62 -13.53
CA GLY A 58 63.73 -34.05 -12.18
C GLY A 58 64.94 -33.15 -11.86
N TYR A 59 65.76 -32.73 -12.83
CA TYR A 59 66.80 -31.71 -12.59
C TYR A 59 66.80 -30.60 -13.66
N VAL A 60 66.78 -29.34 -13.20
CA VAL A 60 66.78 -28.13 -14.04
C VAL A 60 68.19 -27.88 -14.58
N THR A 61 68.42 -28.12 -15.88
CA THR A 61 69.65 -27.68 -16.55
C THR A 61 69.39 -27.13 -17.95
N GLY A 62 69.54 -25.80 -18.11
CA GLY A 62 69.88 -25.14 -19.38
C GLY A 62 68.74 -24.56 -20.25
N PHE A 63 69.02 -23.37 -20.83
CA PHE A 63 68.16 -22.61 -21.76
C PHE A 63 68.27 -23.13 -23.20
N CYS A 64 67.14 -23.23 -23.92
CA CYS A 64 67.14 -23.60 -25.34
C CYS A 64 67.05 -22.36 -26.26
N LYS A 65 67.81 -22.38 -27.37
CA LYS A 65 67.83 -21.32 -28.40
C LYS A 65 67.11 -21.82 -29.65
N HIS A 66 65.86 -21.41 -29.86
CA HIS A 66 65.19 -21.55 -31.15
C HIS A 66 64.68 -20.18 -31.62
N PRO A 67 64.67 -19.91 -32.93
CA PRO A 67 64.12 -18.68 -33.48
C PRO A 67 62.58 -18.69 -33.45
N PRO A 68 61.93 -17.51 -33.38
CA PRO A 68 60.46 -17.41 -33.37
C PRO A 68 59.91 -17.67 -34.78
N GLU A 69 59.12 -18.73 -34.95
CA GLU A 69 58.30 -18.93 -36.15
C GLU A 69 56.94 -18.22 -36.01
N PRO A 70 56.35 -17.69 -37.11
CA PRO A 70 55.21 -16.78 -37.05
C PRO A 70 53.83 -17.46 -37.09
N GLU A 71 53.73 -18.75 -36.81
CA GLU A 71 52.48 -19.52 -36.90
C GLU A 71 51.98 -19.98 -35.53
N CYS A 72 51.73 -19.05 -34.62
CA CYS A 72 50.88 -19.33 -33.46
C CYS A 72 49.51 -18.70 -33.70
N SER A 73 48.65 -19.39 -34.44
CA SER A 73 47.24 -19.03 -34.54
C SER A 73 46.36 -20.27 -34.48
N TYR A 74 45.26 -20.12 -33.73
CA TYR A 74 44.23 -21.11 -33.43
C TYR A 74 44.54 -22.02 -32.22
N VAL A 75 43.92 -21.72 -31.07
CA VAL A 75 43.93 -22.57 -29.87
C VAL A 75 43.03 -23.77 -30.14
N ASN A 76 43.59 -24.70 -30.89
CA ASN A 76 43.07 -26.01 -31.10
C ASN A 76 43.57 -26.86 -29.91
N ILE A 77 42.65 -27.39 -29.09
CA ILE A 77 43.04 -28.27 -27.98
C ILE A 77 43.50 -29.59 -28.62
N ILE A 78 44.83 -29.75 -28.68
CA ILE A 78 45.49 -30.99 -29.08
C ILE A 78 45.42 -31.94 -27.89
N HIS A 79 45.14 -33.21 -28.16
CA HIS A 79 45.07 -34.21 -27.11
C HIS A 79 46.47 -34.48 -26.53
N THR A 80 46.60 -34.52 -25.21
CA THR A 80 47.90 -34.58 -24.50
C THR A 80 48.75 -35.82 -24.81
N GLU A 81 48.13 -36.89 -25.31
CA GLU A 81 48.81 -38.14 -25.67
C GLU A 81 48.93 -38.33 -27.20
N HIS A 82 48.27 -37.47 -27.98
CA HIS A 82 48.17 -37.59 -29.44
C HIS A 82 48.35 -36.22 -30.09
N ASP A 83 49.61 -35.87 -30.34
CA ASP A 83 50.04 -34.53 -30.80
C ASP A 83 49.49 -34.13 -32.19
N GLU A 84 49.08 -35.10 -33.00
CA GLU A 84 48.49 -34.87 -34.34
C GLU A 84 46.96 -34.82 -34.31
N GLU A 85 46.33 -35.07 -33.15
CA GLU A 85 44.88 -35.20 -33.07
C GLU A 85 44.19 -34.09 -32.28
N MET A 86 43.10 -33.63 -32.89
CA MET A 86 42.21 -32.64 -32.34
C MET A 86 41.20 -33.26 -31.39
N VAL A 87 41.01 -32.63 -30.22
CA VAL A 87 39.90 -32.93 -29.33
C VAL A 87 38.59 -32.47 -29.98
N ASN A 88 37.84 -33.41 -30.54
CA ASN A 88 36.63 -33.15 -31.34
C ASN A 88 35.41 -33.99 -30.90
N ILE A 89 35.61 -34.90 -29.95
CA ILE A 89 34.61 -35.86 -29.46
C ILE A 89 34.44 -35.68 -27.95
N TYR A 90 33.22 -35.80 -27.44
CA TYR A 90 32.94 -35.85 -26.01
C TYR A 90 32.57 -37.27 -25.61
N CYS A 91 33.29 -37.84 -24.65
CA CYS A 91 32.96 -39.15 -24.11
C CYS A 91 31.89 -39.01 -23.04
N LEU A 92 30.69 -39.54 -23.31
CA LEU A 92 29.55 -39.48 -22.37
C LEU A 92 29.75 -40.42 -21.19
N SER A 93 30.42 -41.56 -21.40
CA SER A 93 30.67 -42.53 -20.33
C SER A 93 31.75 -42.08 -19.34
N CYS A 94 32.70 -41.25 -19.79
CA CYS A 94 33.82 -40.79 -18.97
C CYS A 94 33.74 -39.31 -18.61
N GLU A 95 32.76 -38.59 -19.17
CA GLU A 95 32.55 -37.14 -18.99
C GLU A 95 33.81 -36.30 -19.32
N THR A 96 34.59 -36.76 -20.29
CA THR A 96 35.83 -36.10 -20.71
C THR A 96 35.84 -35.83 -22.22
N PRO A 97 36.36 -34.67 -22.65
CA PRO A 97 36.60 -34.42 -24.05
C PRO A 97 37.77 -35.30 -24.52
N THR A 98 37.64 -35.88 -25.70
CA THR A 98 38.55 -36.89 -26.26
C THR A 98 38.75 -36.67 -27.77
N CYS A 99 39.68 -37.42 -28.34
CA CYS A 99 40.03 -37.37 -29.76
C CYS A 99 39.66 -38.68 -30.48
N SER A 100 39.92 -38.71 -31.78
CA SER A 100 39.45 -39.79 -32.67
C SER A 100 40.25 -41.09 -32.47
N MET A 101 41.55 -41.01 -32.18
CA MET A 101 42.44 -42.10 -31.78
C MET A 101 41.99 -42.73 -30.48
N CYS A 102 41.68 -41.92 -29.46
CA CYS A 102 41.23 -42.43 -28.17
C CYS A 102 39.91 -43.21 -28.29
N LYS A 103 39.04 -42.83 -29.24
CA LYS A 103 37.82 -43.55 -29.57
C LYS A 103 38.05 -44.77 -30.49
N GLY A 104 38.93 -44.67 -31.47
CA GLY A 104 39.14 -45.75 -32.45
C GLY A 104 39.93 -46.92 -31.89
N PHE A 105 41.01 -46.62 -31.16
CA PHE A 105 42.02 -47.59 -30.73
C PHE A 105 42.41 -47.46 -29.26
N GLY A 106 42.06 -46.36 -28.61
CA GLY A 106 42.45 -46.06 -27.23
C GLY A 106 41.43 -46.49 -26.17
N GLN A 107 41.54 -45.84 -25.01
CA GLN A 107 40.84 -46.21 -23.78
C GLN A 107 39.32 -45.98 -23.84
N HIS A 108 38.82 -45.23 -24.82
CA HIS A 108 37.40 -44.89 -24.99
C HIS A 108 36.71 -45.69 -26.11
N LYS A 109 37.32 -46.79 -26.56
CA LYS A 109 36.81 -47.63 -27.65
C LYS A 109 35.38 -48.10 -27.44
N ASP A 110 35.09 -48.62 -26.26
CA ASP A 110 33.76 -49.16 -25.91
C ASP A 110 32.87 -48.14 -25.20
N CYS A 111 33.33 -46.89 -25.05
CA CYS A 111 32.55 -45.82 -24.42
C CYS A 111 31.54 -45.20 -25.39
N GLU A 112 30.42 -44.72 -24.86
CA GLU A 112 29.46 -43.92 -25.62
C GLU A 112 30.03 -42.51 -25.80
N VAL A 113 30.02 -42.00 -27.04
CA VAL A 113 30.62 -40.72 -27.37
C VAL A 113 29.72 -39.90 -28.30
N ALA A 114 29.82 -38.59 -28.22
CA ALA A 114 29.11 -37.65 -29.08
C ALA A 114 30.08 -36.64 -29.72
N PRO A 115 29.90 -36.26 -30.99
CA PRO A 115 30.62 -35.13 -31.58
C PRO A 115 30.36 -33.85 -30.78
N LEU A 116 31.40 -33.02 -30.58
CA LEU A 116 31.24 -31.74 -29.87
C LEU A 116 30.26 -30.78 -30.57
N GLN A 117 30.04 -30.94 -31.89
CA GLN A 117 29.03 -30.17 -32.64
C GLN A 117 27.61 -30.38 -32.10
N ASN A 118 27.26 -31.59 -31.64
CA ASN A 118 25.93 -31.86 -31.08
C ASN A 118 25.68 -31.10 -29.76
N LEU A 119 26.73 -30.76 -29.00
CA LEU A 119 26.63 -29.88 -27.84
C LEU A 119 26.31 -28.44 -28.25
N SER A 120 26.91 -27.96 -29.35
CA SER A 120 26.61 -26.64 -29.91
C SER A 120 25.14 -26.52 -30.31
N ASP A 121 24.58 -27.56 -30.93
CA ASP A 121 23.15 -27.62 -31.27
C ASP A 121 22.27 -27.64 -30.00
N GLY A 122 22.69 -28.39 -28.97
CA GLY A 122 22.02 -28.39 -27.67
C GLY A 122 21.97 -26.99 -27.02
N ILE A 123 23.06 -26.24 -27.11
CA ILE A 123 23.12 -24.84 -26.64
C ILE A 123 22.15 -23.97 -27.45
N ALA A 124 22.12 -24.11 -28.78
CA ALA A 124 21.20 -23.34 -29.62
C ALA A 124 19.72 -23.59 -29.27
N ILE A 125 19.36 -24.85 -28.98
CA ILE A 125 18.00 -25.20 -28.53
C ILE A 125 17.68 -24.56 -27.17
N LEU A 126 18.62 -24.57 -26.22
CA LEU A 126 18.44 -23.93 -24.91
C LEU A 126 18.29 -22.41 -25.02
N VAL A 127 19.07 -21.77 -25.89
CA VAL A 127 18.96 -20.33 -26.17
C VAL A 127 17.58 -20.01 -26.74
N ALA A 128 17.13 -20.76 -27.76
CA ALA A 128 15.78 -20.59 -28.32
C ALA A 128 14.67 -20.85 -27.27
N GLY A 129 14.89 -21.81 -26.36
CA GLY A 129 14.00 -22.06 -25.23
C GLY A 129 13.92 -20.87 -24.27
N ASN A 130 15.05 -20.26 -23.93
CA ASN A 130 15.12 -19.06 -23.08
C ASN A 130 14.44 -17.87 -23.74
N ASP A 131 14.65 -17.64 -25.03
CA ASP A 131 13.98 -16.56 -25.78
C ASP A 131 12.44 -16.72 -25.75
N ARG A 132 11.97 -17.97 -25.87
CA ARG A 132 10.55 -18.28 -25.75
C ARG A 132 10.00 -17.99 -24.36
N ILE A 133 10.74 -18.34 -23.30
CA ILE A 133 10.36 -18.03 -21.92
C ILE A 133 10.32 -16.50 -21.71
N GLN A 134 11.31 -15.79 -22.22
CA GLN A 134 11.38 -14.33 -22.12
C GLN A 134 10.20 -13.63 -22.82
N ALA A 135 9.78 -14.15 -23.98
CA ALA A 135 8.60 -13.67 -24.69
C ALA A 135 7.30 -13.91 -23.89
N LEU A 136 7.16 -15.10 -23.30
CA LEU A 136 6.02 -15.43 -22.44
C LEU A 136 5.95 -14.53 -21.20
N LEU A 137 7.10 -14.28 -20.56
CA LEU A 137 7.19 -13.35 -19.43
C LEU A 137 6.75 -11.95 -19.83
N SER A 138 7.22 -11.45 -20.97
CA SER A 138 6.85 -10.13 -21.48
C SER A 138 5.34 -10.01 -21.74
N GLN A 139 4.71 -11.05 -22.30
CA GLN A 139 3.28 -11.10 -22.54
C GLN A 139 2.48 -11.13 -21.22
N MET A 140 2.95 -11.89 -20.22
CA MET A 140 2.33 -11.93 -18.89
C MET A 140 2.39 -10.55 -18.23
N GLU A 141 3.52 -9.86 -18.29
CA GLU A 141 3.65 -8.51 -17.75
C GLU A 141 2.69 -7.52 -18.42
N GLU A 142 2.54 -7.59 -19.74
CA GLU A 142 1.60 -6.75 -20.47
C GLU A 142 0.15 -7.02 -20.05
N THR A 143 -0.21 -8.29 -19.91
CA THR A 143 -1.54 -8.71 -19.43
C THR A 143 -1.80 -8.16 -18.04
N CYS A 144 -0.82 -8.26 -17.13
CA CYS A 144 -0.90 -7.69 -15.79
C CYS A 144 -1.11 -6.16 -15.81
N ARG A 145 -0.36 -5.44 -16.66
CA ARG A 145 -0.53 -3.98 -16.84
C ARG A 145 -1.94 -3.65 -17.32
N SER A 146 -2.47 -4.39 -18.29
CA SER A 146 -3.83 -4.20 -18.82
C SER A 146 -4.89 -4.40 -17.74
N ILE A 147 -4.78 -5.48 -16.95
CA ILE A 147 -5.68 -5.75 -15.81
C ILE A 147 -5.64 -4.62 -14.79
N GLN A 148 -4.45 -4.12 -14.44
CA GLN A 148 -4.30 -3.04 -13.48
C GLN A 148 -4.93 -1.74 -13.97
N ASN A 149 -4.79 -1.42 -15.26
CA ASN A 149 -5.42 -0.26 -15.88
C ASN A 149 -6.95 -0.38 -15.88
N GLY A 150 -7.49 -1.53 -16.26
CA GLY A 150 -8.94 -1.79 -16.20
C GLY A 150 -9.49 -1.64 -14.77
N ARG A 151 -8.75 -2.13 -13.76
CA ARG A 151 -9.13 -1.97 -12.36
C ARG A 151 -9.15 -0.51 -11.92
N ARG A 152 -8.16 0.30 -12.31
CA ARG A 152 -8.13 1.75 -12.04
C ARG A 152 -9.30 2.48 -12.69
N GLN A 153 -9.61 2.18 -13.95
CA GLN A 153 -10.75 2.78 -14.65
C GLN A 153 -12.07 2.42 -13.96
N LYS A 154 -12.27 1.15 -13.60
CA LYS A 154 -13.45 0.71 -12.84
C LYS A 154 -13.60 1.49 -11.53
N GLN A 155 -12.52 1.64 -10.76
CA GLN A 155 -12.54 2.39 -9.49
C GLN A 155 -12.89 3.87 -9.69
N SER A 156 -12.34 4.51 -10.74
CA SER A 156 -12.69 5.89 -11.09
C SER A 156 -14.18 6.03 -11.44
N LEU A 157 -14.73 5.07 -12.19
CA LEU A 157 -16.15 5.07 -12.55
C LEU A 157 -17.05 4.85 -11.32
N CYS A 158 -16.69 3.92 -10.43
CA CYS A 158 -17.40 3.74 -9.16
C CYS A 158 -17.44 5.04 -8.36
N GLY A 159 -16.31 5.73 -8.20
CA GLY A 159 -16.27 7.02 -7.49
C GLY A 159 -17.15 8.11 -8.13
N LYS A 160 -17.28 8.13 -9.46
CA LYS A 160 -18.21 9.04 -10.14
C LYS A 160 -19.68 8.68 -9.86
N PHE A 161 -20.02 7.39 -9.87
CA PHE A 161 -21.38 6.94 -9.53
C PHE A 161 -21.73 7.23 -8.07
N ASP A 162 -20.79 7.02 -7.14
CA ASP A 162 -20.99 7.36 -5.73
C ASP A 162 -21.24 8.87 -5.56
N GLY A 163 -20.51 9.71 -6.29
CA GLY A 163 -20.76 11.16 -6.32
C GLY A 163 -22.14 11.54 -6.86
N LEU A 164 -22.58 10.91 -7.96
CA LEU A 164 -23.92 11.11 -8.50
C LEU A 164 -25.00 10.65 -7.53
N TYR A 165 -24.79 9.52 -6.86
CA TYR A 165 -25.71 8.99 -5.87
C TYR A 165 -25.85 9.95 -4.68
N ALA A 166 -24.74 10.52 -4.19
CA ALA A 166 -24.77 11.51 -3.12
C ALA A 166 -25.58 12.76 -3.49
N ILE A 167 -25.42 13.28 -4.73
CA ILE A 167 -26.20 14.42 -5.23
C ILE A 167 -27.69 14.07 -5.28
N LEU A 168 -28.03 12.86 -5.76
CA LEU A 168 -29.43 12.43 -5.82
C LEU A 168 -30.06 12.32 -4.43
N GLU A 169 -29.35 11.78 -3.45
CA GLU A 169 -29.87 11.66 -2.09
C GLU A 169 -30.04 13.04 -1.41
N GLU A 170 -29.15 13.99 -1.69
CA GLU A 170 -29.30 15.38 -1.25
C GLU A 170 -30.57 16.02 -1.84
N ARG A 171 -30.80 15.89 -3.15
CA ARG A 171 -32.00 16.44 -3.81
C ARG A 171 -33.28 15.79 -3.35
N LYS A 172 -33.25 14.48 -3.10
CA LYS A 172 -34.39 13.76 -2.51
C LYS A 172 -34.73 14.31 -1.13
N LYS A 173 -33.72 14.50 -0.26
CA LYS A 173 -33.91 15.09 1.06
C LYS A 173 -34.50 16.50 0.99
N GLU A 174 -34.00 17.36 0.09
CA GLU A 174 -34.57 18.70 -0.12
C GLU A 174 -36.05 18.66 -0.52
N LEU A 175 -36.46 17.67 -1.33
CA LEU A 175 -37.85 17.48 -1.72
C LEU A 175 -38.70 16.97 -0.56
N ASP A 176 -38.19 16.03 0.23
CA ASP A 176 -38.87 15.51 1.42
C ASP A 176 -39.11 16.63 2.45
N ASP A 177 -38.09 17.48 2.70
CA ASP A 177 -38.21 18.64 3.60
C ASP A 177 -39.28 19.64 3.11
N LYS A 178 -39.34 19.87 1.79
CA LYS A 178 -40.39 20.72 1.18
C LYS A 178 -41.78 20.11 1.30
N LEU A 179 -41.90 18.80 1.11
CA LEU A 179 -43.17 18.09 1.30
C LEU A 179 -43.65 18.18 2.75
N ASP A 180 -42.75 18.02 3.71
CA ASP A 180 -43.09 18.17 5.13
C ASP A 180 -43.48 19.59 5.50
N TYR A 181 -42.80 20.59 4.92
CA TYR A 181 -43.21 21.99 5.06
C TYR A 181 -44.64 22.23 4.53
N ILE A 182 -44.96 21.75 3.32
CA ILE A 182 -46.30 21.89 2.74
C ILE A 182 -47.35 21.19 3.60
N ARG A 183 -47.08 19.97 4.07
CA ARG A 183 -47.98 19.24 5.00
C ARG A 183 -48.22 20.03 6.28
N SER A 184 -47.19 20.68 6.83
CA SER A 184 -47.33 21.53 8.02
C SER A 184 -48.21 22.75 7.75
N LEU A 185 -48.13 23.32 6.54
CA LEU A 185 -48.90 24.48 6.13
C LEU A 185 -50.39 24.12 5.97
N ILE A 186 -50.69 22.96 5.38
CA ILE A 186 -52.05 22.44 5.25
C ILE A 186 -52.69 22.27 6.63
N ARG A 187 -51.99 21.61 7.58
CA ARG A 187 -52.50 21.45 8.95
C ARG A 187 -52.81 22.78 9.64
N ARG A 188 -51.99 23.81 9.38
CA ARG A 188 -52.22 25.16 9.93
C ARG A 188 -53.41 25.85 9.28
N HIS A 189 -53.59 25.66 7.97
CA HIS A 189 -54.77 26.14 7.25
C HIS A 189 -56.04 25.51 7.82
N ASP A 190 -56.06 24.19 8.01
CA ASP A 190 -57.21 23.47 8.57
C ASP A 190 -57.56 23.97 9.99
N TYR A 191 -56.55 24.22 10.82
CA TYR A 191 -56.73 24.82 12.14
C TYR A 191 -57.36 26.22 12.05
N LEU A 192 -56.81 27.09 11.19
CA LEU A 192 -57.34 28.44 10.99
C LEU A 192 -58.77 28.41 10.46
N GLU A 193 -59.07 27.54 9.50
CA GLU A 193 -60.43 27.37 8.97
C GLU A 193 -61.41 26.92 10.07
N GLY A 194 -60.99 26.01 10.94
CA GLY A 194 -61.75 25.63 12.14
C GLY A 194 -62.01 26.81 13.08
N THR A 195 -60.99 27.65 13.33
CA THR A 195 -61.14 28.84 14.17
C THR A 195 -62.05 29.91 13.54
N VAL A 196 -61.99 30.10 12.22
CA VAL A 196 -62.87 31.02 11.49
C VAL A 196 -64.32 30.56 11.61
N LYS A 197 -64.61 29.28 11.39
CA LYS A 197 -65.95 28.71 11.56
C LYS A 197 -66.49 28.89 12.98
N LEU A 198 -65.65 28.70 14.00
CA LEU A 198 -66.03 28.96 15.40
C LEU A 198 -66.39 30.44 15.63
N VAL A 199 -65.60 31.36 15.11
CA VAL A 199 -65.88 32.81 15.20
C VAL A 199 -67.15 33.17 14.45
N GLU A 200 -67.35 32.68 13.23
CA GLU A 200 -68.58 32.89 12.45
C GLU A 200 -69.81 32.39 13.19
N THR A 201 -69.74 31.19 13.78
CA THR A 201 -70.83 30.62 14.58
C THR A 201 -71.10 31.47 15.82
N ALA A 202 -70.06 31.98 16.47
CA ALA A 202 -70.21 32.86 17.63
C ALA A 202 -70.91 34.17 17.26
N ILE A 203 -70.53 34.79 16.14
CA ILE A 203 -71.19 35.99 15.63
C ILE A 203 -72.65 35.73 15.31
N GLN A 204 -72.96 34.65 14.57
CA GLN A 204 -74.35 34.29 14.25
C GLN A 204 -75.20 34.07 15.52
N SER A 205 -74.65 33.42 16.55
CA SER A 205 -75.35 33.22 17.81
C SER A 205 -75.57 34.51 18.62
N MET A 206 -74.76 35.55 18.39
CA MET A 206 -74.96 36.88 18.99
C MET A 206 -76.08 37.67 18.27
N GLU A 207 -76.46 37.29 17.06
CA GLU A 207 -77.54 37.93 16.29
C GLU A 207 -78.92 37.29 16.58
N GLU A 208 -78.97 36.14 17.25
CA GLU A 208 -80.22 35.49 17.62
C GLU A 208 -80.93 36.17 18.81
N PRO A 209 -82.27 36.33 18.77
CA PRO A 209 -83.03 37.08 19.77
C PRO A 209 -83.22 36.34 21.11
N GLU A 210 -82.91 35.03 21.19
CA GLU A 210 -83.04 34.24 22.42
C GLU A 210 -81.77 34.37 23.29
N MET A 211 -81.97 34.91 24.50
CA MET A 211 -80.93 35.30 25.46
C MET A 211 -80.24 34.09 26.13
N ALA A 212 -79.58 33.21 25.37
CA ALA A 212 -78.70 32.16 25.91
C ALA A 212 -77.88 31.36 24.87
N VAL A 213 -78.16 31.44 23.57
CA VAL A 213 -77.59 30.52 22.55
C VAL A 213 -76.06 30.61 22.44
N PHE A 214 -75.48 31.78 22.74
CA PHE A 214 -74.02 31.99 22.74
C PHE A 214 -73.25 31.05 23.69
N LEU A 215 -73.87 30.62 24.80
CA LEU A 215 -73.23 29.70 25.76
C LEU A 215 -73.02 28.29 25.19
N GLN A 216 -73.75 27.93 24.13
CA GLN A 216 -73.64 26.65 23.45
C GLN A 216 -72.51 26.67 22.40
N VAL A 217 -72.14 27.86 21.89
CA VAL A 217 -71.03 28.07 20.95
C VAL A 217 -69.69 28.14 21.65
N SER A 218 -69.67 28.58 22.91
CA SER A 218 -68.57 28.31 23.83
C SER A 218 -68.58 26.83 24.21
N ASN A 219 -68.25 25.97 23.26
CA ASN A 219 -67.80 24.61 23.56
C ASN A 219 -66.41 24.73 24.20
N MET A 220 -66.35 25.33 25.40
CA MET A 220 -65.17 25.28 26.24
C MET A 220 -64.92 23.80 26.43
N GLU A 221 -63.83 23.30 25.83
CA GLU A 221 -63.23 22.07 26.32
C GLU A 221 -63.20 22.21 27.84
N ARG A 222 -63.88 21.27 28.50
CA ARG A 222 -63.94 21.20 29.95
C ARG A 222 -62.49 21.37 30.44
N PRO A 223 -62.18 22.36 31.31
CA PRO A 223 -60.83 22.50 31.83
C PRO A 223 -60.35 21.13 32.30
N GLU A 224 -59.12 20.74 31.94
CA GLU A 224 -58.62 19.42 32.29
C GLU A 224 -58.91 19.11 33.78
N PRO A 225 -59.44 17.91 34.11
CA PRO A 225 -59.76 17.54 35.49
C PRO A 225 -58.51 17.72 36.38
N GLY A 226 -58.48 18.80 37.15
CA GLY A 226 -57.28 19.21 37.90
C GLY A 226 -57.09 20.73 38.01
N TYR A 227 -57.73 21.54 37.15
CA TYR A 227 -57.63 23.01 37.19
C TYR A 227 -58.20 23.65 38.47
N GLU A 228 -59.03 22.91 39.23
CA GLU A 228 -59.52 23.31 40.56
C GLU A 228 -58.47 23.14 41.67
N SER A 229 -57.38 22.42 41.40
CA SER A 229 -56.31 22.16 42.36
C SER A 229 -55.31 23.32 42.41
N LYS A 230 -55.45 24.18 43.42
CA LYS A 230 -54.43 25.18 43.78
C LYS A 230 -53.17 24.58 44.42
N ALA A 231 -53.04 23.26 44.48
CA ALA A 231 -51.90 22.59 45.12
C ALA A 231 -50.54 22.94 44.47
N HIS A 232 -50.53 23.30 43.18
CA HIS A 232 -49.33 23.75 42.46
C HIS A 232 -49.01 25.25 42.65
N PHE A 233 -49.86 26.01 43.33
CA PHE A 233 -49.65 27.43 43.66
C PHE A 233 -49.19 27.66 45.11
N VAL A 234 -48.83 26.60 45.83
CA VAL A 234 -48.22 26.72 47.16
C VAL A 234 -46.72 26.98 46.97
N ILE A 235 -46.35 28.25 46.90
CA ILE A 235 -44.94 28.67 46.91
C ILE A 235 -44.46 28.68 48.36
N ASN A 236 -43.41 27.91 48.69
CA ASN A 236 -42.82 27.96 50.01
C ASN A 236 -42.07 29.30 50.20
N THR A 237 -42.63 30.18 51.03
CA THR A 237 -42.07 31.49 51.34
C THR A 237 -41.17 31.49 52.58
N GLU A 238 -40.91 30.34 53.22
CA GLU A 238 -40.10 30.26 54.45
C GLU A 238 -38.68 30.77 54.23
N ASN A 239 -38.05 30.39 53.11
CA ASN A 239 -36.71 30.90 52.76
C ASN A 239 -36.70 32.43 52.55
N VAL A 240 -37.76 33.00 51.97
CA VAL A 240 -37.88 34.46 51.79
C VAL A 240 -38.11 35.15 53.14
N ALA A 241 -38.90 34.55 54.02
CA ALA A 241 -39.15 35.05 55.36
C ALA A 241 -37.89 35.03 56.24
N ASP A 242 -37.07 33.98 56.14
CA ASP A 242 -35.81 33.88 56.87
C ASP A 242 -34.76 34.88 56.37
N VAL A 243 -34.71 35.12 55.05
CA VAL A 243 -33.88 36.19 54.46
C VAL A 243 -34.34 37.57 54.93
N LEU A 244 -35.65 37.84 54.98
CA LEU A 244 -36.16 39.13 55.47
C LEU A 244 -35.89 39.32 56.98
N ARG A 245 -35.92 38.26 57.79
CA ARG A 245 -35.58 38.34 59.23
C ARG A 245 -34.09 38.57 59.50
N THR A 246 -33.23 38.27 58.53
CA THR A 246 -31.78 38.50 58.64
C THR A 246 -31.34 39.88 58.12
N ILE A 247 -32.28 40.68 57.61
CA ILE A 247 -32.00 42.09 57.27
C ILE A 247 -32.08 42.93 58.54
N ASP A 248 -30.91 43.30 59.06
CA ASP A 248 -30.75 44.26 60.14
C ASP A 248 -30.90 45.68 59.59
N PHE A 249 -32.09 46.27 59.75
CA PHE A 249 -32.31 47.68 59.43
C PHE A 249 -31.69 48.50 60.55
N ASN A 250 -30.37 48.72 60.47
CA ASN A 250 -29.59 49.58 61.37
C ASN A 250 -30.31 50.92 61.59
N THR A 251 -31.10 50.99 62.66
CA THR A 251 -31.67 52.22 63.21
C THR A 251 -30.55 52.95 63.92
N GLY A 252 -29.73 53.65 63.15
CA GLY A 252 -28.51 54.29 63.61
C GLY A 252 -28.30 55.67 63.00
N SER A 253 -29.19 56.62 63.28
CA SER A 253 -28.84 57.92 63.87
C SER A 253 -30.04 58.88 63.80
N GLN A 254 -30.61 59.19 64.96
CA GLN A 254 -31.34 60.44 65.13
C GLN A 254 -30.38 61.61 64.84
N GLY A 255 -30.78 62.54 63.98
CA GLY A 255 -29.93 63.67 63.59
C GLY A 255 -30.60 64.74 62.76
N LYS A 256 -31.62 65.40 63.33
CA LYS A 256 -32.00 66.82 63.17
C LYS A 256 -32.32 67.40 61.78
N VAL A 257 -33.60 67.83 61.68
CA VAL A 257 -34.11 69.16 61.27
C VAL A 257 -33.65 69.75 59.92
N GLY A 258 -34.63 70.06 59.06
CA GLY A 258 -34.50 71.17 58.11
C GLY A 258 -35.34 71.03 56.84
N GLU A 259 -36.49 71.70 56.84
CA GLU A 259 -37.16 72.43 55.74
C GLU A 259 -36.93 72.03 54.27
N ASP A 260 -38.06 71.76 53.61
CA ASP A 260 -38.54 72.24 52.31
C ASP A 260 -37.67 72.10 51.04
N GLY A 261 -38.26 71.44 50.04
CA GLY A 261 -37.96 71.67 48.62
C GLY A 261 -37.52 70.44 47.84
N TYR A 262 -38.47 69.70 47.26
CA TYR A 262 -38.20 68.87 46.08
C TYR A 262 -38.61 69.63 44.83
N ASP A 263 -37.61 70.25 44.18
CA ASP A 263 -37.64 70.51 42.74
C ASP A 263 -36.86 69.40 42.02
N LEU A 264 -37.32 69.17 40.81
CA LEU A 264 -37.01 68.16 39.81
C LEU A 264 -35.52 67.99 39.50
N GLY A 265 -35.13 66.77 39.11
CA GLY A 265 -33.78 66.56 38.60
C GLY A 265 -33.52 65.17 38.03
N PHE A 266 -34.19 64.86 36.92
CA PHE A 266 -33.76 63.83 35.97
C PHE A 266 -32.27 64.00 35.62
N PHE A 267 -31.44 62.96 35.77
CA PHE A 267 -30.27 62.75 34.90
C PHE A 267 -29.93 61.26 34.79
N GLN A 268 -30.48 60.67 33.72
CA GLN A 268 -29.77 59.87 32.72
C GLN A 268 -28.26 59.71 32.91
N SER A 269 -27.78 58.47 32.95
CA SER A 269 -26.93 57.95 31.86
C SER A 269 -26.43 56.53 32.10
N ARG A 270 -26.74 55.68 31.11
CA ARG A 270 -25.93 54.58 30.56
C ARG A 270 -24.48 54.47 31.05
N LYS A 271 -24.08 53.24 31.36
CA LYS A 271 -23.00 52.46 30.71
C LYS A 271 -22.88 51.14 31.50
N ASP A 272 -23.32 50.01 30.94
CA ASP A 272 -22.59 49.14 29.99
C ASP A 272 -21.50 48.30 30.64
N TYR A 273 -21.36 47.07 30.11
CA TYR A 273 -20.32 46.02 30.26
C TYR A 273 -20.63 44.89 31.25
N LEU A 274 -21.07 43.70 30.78
CA LEU A 274 -20.37 42.57 30.09
C LEU A 274 -19.83 41.56 31.14
N VAL A 275 -20.05 40.24 31.10
CA VAL A 275 -19.84 39.18 30.08
C VAL A 275 -20.67 37.95 30.55
N GLY A 276 -21.28 37.07 29.77
CA GLY A 276 -21.38 36.84 28.32
C GLY A 276 -22.10 35.51 28.07
N LEU A 277 -22.84 35.44 26.96
CA LEU A 277 -23.12 34.27 26.12
C LEU A 277 -23.59 34.80 24.75
#